data_AF-A0A3C0VL58-F1
#
_entry.id   AF-A0A3C0VL58-F1
#
_cell.length_a   1.000
_cell.length_b   1.000
_cell.length_c   1.000
_cell.angle_alpha   90.00
_cell.angle_beta   90.00
_cell.angle_gamma   90.00
#
_symmetry.space_group_name_H-M   'P 1'
#
loop_
_entity.id
_entity.type
_entity.pdbx_description
1 polymer ?
#
loop_
_entity_poly.entity_id
_entity_poly.type
_entity_poly.pdbx_seq_one_letter_code
_entity_poly.pdbx_strand_id
1 'polypeptide(L)'
;AKLKSLRENFATCKKTEVTAKEMEARNVTRTGQVELRRFPKNLQSEISQKEAGQVIGPKMNDKIAEMVIVCDRKDDQGATISRDAIENNLYSQRLAIMARRHLRELRRDSIVEYR
;
A
#
# COMPACT_ATOMS: atom_id res chain seq x y z
N ALA A 1 24.82 14.79 -9.07
CA ALA A 1 25.03 16.09 -8.40
C ALA A 1 23.71 16.79 -8.02
N LYS A 2 22.83 17.09 -8.99
CA LYS A 2 21.54 17.79 -8.79
C LYS A 2 20.65 17.25 -7.65
N LEU A 3 20.53 15.93 -7.49
CA LEU A 3 19.70 15.35 -6.41
C LEU A 3 20.34 15.47 -5.02
N LYS A 4 21.67 15.59 -4.93
CA LYS A 4 22.37 15.75 -3.65
C LYS A 4 22.13 17.14 -3.07
N SER A 5 22.20 18.18 -3.91
CA SER A 5 21.85 19.55 -3.51
C SER A 5 20.37 19.71 -3.15
N LEU A 6 19.48 18.95 -3.80
CA LEU A 6 18.05 18.95 -3.48
C LEU A 6 17.76 18.34 -2.09
N ARG A 7 18.52 17.31 -1.70
CA ARG A 7 18.46 16.73 -0.36
C ARG A 7 18.93 17.71 0.71
N GLU A 8 19.98 18.48 0.45
CA GLU A 8 20.53 19.46 1.40
C GLU A 8 19.58 20.66 1.61
N ASN A 9 18.86 21.09 0.56
CA ASN A 9 17.87 22.18 0.63
C ASN A 9 16.45 21.70 0.96
N PHE A 10 16.30 20.48 1.47
CA PHE A 10 14.99 19.91 1.76
C PHE A 10 14.33 20.65 2.93
N ALA A 11 13.22 21.36 2.65
CA ALA A 11 12.42 22.03 3.67
C ALA A 11 11.02 21.42 3.78
N THR A 12 10.30 21.30 2.66
CA THR A 12 8.95 20.72 2.63
C THR A 12 8.69 19.97 1.35
N CYS A 13 7.90 18.89 1.43
CA CYS A 13 7.51 18.08 0.27
C CYS A 13 6.86 18.88 -0.87
N LYS A 14 6.08 19.91 -0.55
CA LYS A 14 5.47 20.78 -1.56
C LYS A 14 6.52 21.59 -2.31
N LYS A 15 7.49 22.18 -1.60
CA LYS A 15 8.56 22.96 -2.23
C LYS A 15 9.48 22.08 -3.06
N THR A 16 9.77 20.86 -2.59
CA THR A 16 10.63 19.92 -3.31
C THR A 16 9.99 19.39 -4.58
N GLU A 17 8.65 19.29 -4.64
CA GLU A 17 7.95 18.94 -5.88
C GLU A 17 8.09 20.03 -6.94
N VAL A 18 8.00 21.31 -6.54
CA VAL A 18 8.16 22.46 -7.45
C VAL A 18 9.59 22.54 -7.97
N THR A 19 10.58 22.47 -7.07
CA THR A 19 12.00 22.49 -7.47
C THR A 19 12.38 21.26 -8.30
N ALA A 20 11.81 20.09 -8.04
CA ALA A 20 12.07 18.91 -8.87
C ALA A 20 11.51 19.06 -10.30
N LYS A 21 10.35 19.72 -10.46
CA LYS A 21 9.78 20.03 -11.78
C LYS A 21 10.63 21.06 -12.53
N GLU A 22 11.11 22.10 -11.85
CA GLU A 22 12.03 23.10 -12.42
C GLU A 22 13.36 22.49 -12.86
N MET A 23 13.82 21.43 -12.19
CA MET A 23 15.08 20.75 -12.49
C MET A 23 14.98 19.68 -13.60
N GLU A 24 13.86 19.62 -14.33
CA GLU A 24 13.57 18.62 -15.39
C GLU A 24 13.67 17.16 -14.91
N ALA A 25 13.28 16.89 -13.66
CA ALA A 25 13.24 15.52 -13.18
C ALA A 25 12.20 14.73 -13.99
N ARG A 26 12.65 13.69 -14.71
CA ARG A 26 11.83 12.93 -15.68
C ARG A 26 10.51 12.42 -15.10
N ASN A 27 10.48 12.02 -13.84
CA ASN A 27 9.31 11.42 -13.20
C ASN A 27 9.16 11.95 -11.76
N VAL A 28 8.48 13.09 -11.61
CA VAL A 28 8.04 13.59 -10.30
C VAL A 28 6.62 13.12 -10.05
N THR A 29 6.47 12.01 -9.30
CA THR A 29 5.16 11.44 -8.99
C THR A 29 4.88 11.50 -7.51
N ARG A 30 3.75 12.12 -7.14
CA ARG A 30 3.21 12.05 -5.78
C ARG A 30 2.23 10.90 -5.69
N THR A 31 2.63 9.83 -5.01
CA THR A 31 1.86 8.58 -4.89
C THR A 31 0.65 8.67 -3.96
N GLY A 32 0.51 9.73 -3.17
CA GLY A 32 -0.57 9.85 -2.19
C GLY A 32 -0.38 8.87 -1.01
N GLN A 33 -1.47 8.41 -0.40
CA GLN A 33 -1.43 7.36 0.64
C GLN A 33 -1.45 5.99 -0.04
N VAL A 34 -0.34 5.26 0.08
CA VAL A 34 -0.18 3.92 -0.51
C VAL A 34 0.32 2.98 0.58
N GLU A 35 -0.23 1.77 0.62
CA GLU A 35 0.23 0.73 1.51
C GLU A 35 1.70 0.37 1.24
N LEU A 36 2.48 0.23 2.31
CA LEU A 36 3.91 -0.11 2.23
C LEU A 36 4.15 -1.39 1.40
N ARG A 37 3.23 -2.36 1.46
CA ARG A 37 3.32 -3.65 0.77
C ARG A 37 3.33 -3.55 -0.76
N ARG A 38 2.85 -2.45 -1.34
CA ARG A 38 2.83 -2.24 -2.80
C ARG A 38 4.19 -1.85 -3.37
N PHE A 39 5.14 -1.45 -2.54
CA PHE A 39 6.50 -1.11 -2.98
C PHE A 39 7.38 -2.37 -3.12
N PRO A 40 8.45 -2.34 -3.92
CA PRO A 40 9.45 -3.41 -3.96
C PRO A 40 10.12 -3.66 -2.58
N LYS A 41 10.44 -4.92 -2.24
CA LYS A 41 10.91 -5.32 -0.90
C LYS A 41 12.13 -4.54 -0.40
N ASN A 42 13.08 -4.24 -1.29
CA ASN A 42 14.26 -3.44 -0.98
C ASN A 42 13.90 -2.00 -0.56
N LEU A 43 12.88 -1.41 -1.19
CA LEU A 43 12.41 -0.08 -0.84
C LEU A 43 11.52 -0.11 0.41
N GLN A 44 10.76 -1.19 0.63
CA GLN A 44 9.96 -1.38 1.85
C GLN A 44 10.82 -1.30 3.12
N SER A 45 11.97 -1.99 3.14
CA SER A 45 12.89 -1.98 4.29
C SER A 45 13.51 -0.61 4.56
N GLU A 46 13.69 0.20 3.51
CA GLU A 46 14.24 1.55 3.67
C GLU A 46 13.18 2.55 4.09
N ILE A 47 11.97 2.46 3.55
CA ILE A 47 10.84 3.32 3.94
C ILE A 47 10.42 3.02 5.39
N SER A 48 10.41 1.75 5.81
CA SER A 48 10.01 1.38 7.18
C SER A 48 10.92 1.97 8.26
N GLN A 49 12.20 2.17 7.95
CA GLN A 49 13.19 2.77 8.86
C GLN A 49 13.16 4.31 8.87
N LYS A 50 12.32 4.94 8.04
CA LYS A 50 12.30 6.40 7.88
C LYS A 50 11.00 7.00 8.42
N GLU A 51 11.13 8.16 9.03
CA GLU A 51 10.01 8.94 9.55
C GLU A 51 9.48 9.93 8.51
N ALA A 52 8.32 10.53 8.80
CA ALA A 52 7.78 11.62 7.98
C ALA A 52 8.78 12.79 7.93
N GLY A 53 8.99 13.33 6.73
CA GLY A 53 9.98 14.38 6.45
C GLY A 53 11.39 13.86 6.14
N GLN A 54 11.62 12.54 6.15
CA GLN A 54 12.95 12.00 5.84
C GLN A 54 13.11 11.63 4.35
N VAL A 55 14.35 11.77 3.86
CA VAL A 55 14.72 11.54 2.46
C VAL A 55 15.57 10.26 2.33
N ILE A 56 15.21 9.41 1.38
CA ILE A 56 15.90 8.19 0.97
C ILE A 56 16.60 8.44 -0.37
N GLY A 57 17.87 8.04 -0.48
CA GLY A 57 18.71 8.30 -1.64
C GLY A 57 19.52 9.61 -1.51
N PRO A 58 20.15 10.10 -2.59
CA PRO A 58 19.97 9.68 -3.99
C PRO A 58 20.69 8.36 -4.31
N LYS A 59 19.97 7.40 -4.85
CA LYS A 59 20.54 6.16 -5.39
C LYS A 59 20.78 6.33 -6.88
N MET A 60 21.99 6.05 -7.34
CA MET A 60 22.29 5.97 -8.76
C MET A 60 22.26 4.50 -9.17
N ASN A 61 21.26 4.13 -9.97
CA ASN A 61 21.33 2.93 -10.80
C ASN A 61 21.88 3.35 -12.17
N ASP A 62 22.47 2.43 -12.92
CA ASP A 62 23.29 2.64 -14.14
C ASP A 62 22.83 3.73 -15.14
N LYS A 63 21.53 4.08 -15.15
CA LYS A 63 20.97 5.14 -16.01
C LYS A 63 19.99 6.09 -15.31
N ILE A 64 19.63 5.87 -14.06
CA ILE A 64 18.56 6.59 -13.36
C ILE A 64 18.99 6.89 -11.93
N ALA A 65 18.93 8.17 -11.56
CA ALA A 65 19.09 8.59 -10.19
C ALA A 65 17.71 8.73 -9.54
N GLU A 66 17.44 7.93 -8.50
CA GLU A 66 16.17 7.88 -7.79
C GLU A 66 16.32 8.50 -6.38
N MET A 67 15.34 9.31 -6.00
CA MET A 67 15.22 9.88 -4.67
C MET A 67 13.77 9.72 -4.22
N VAL A 68 13.58 9.20 -3.01
CA VAL A 68 12.27 8.99 -2.42
C VAL A 68 12.17 9.84 -1.16
N ILE A 69 11.07 10.57 -1.02
CA ILE A 69 10.82 11.43 0.15
C ILE A 69 9.57 10.90 0.84
N VAL A 70 9.68 10.62 2.14
CA VAL A 70 8.53 10.23 2.96
C VAL A 70 7.86 11.50 3.45
N CYS A 71 6.72 11.87 2.86
CA CYS A 71 6.06 13.15 3.18
C CYS A 71 5.10 13.08 4.35
N ASP A 72 4.41 11.96 4.50
CA ASP A 72 3.45 11.70 5.55
C ASP A 72 3.47 10.20 5.81
N ARG A 73 3.39 9.81 7.08
CA ARG A 73 3.39 8.40 7.49
C ARG A 73 2.26 8.21 8.47
N LYS A 74 1.33 7.34 8.11
CA LYS A 74 0.17 6.98 8.93
C LYS A 74 0.30 5.52 9.36
N ASP A 75 1.16 5.27 10.35
CA ASP A 75 1.28 3.93 10.93
C ASP A 75 0.04 3.55 11.73
N ASP A 76 -0.62 4.56 12.30
CA ASP A 76 -1.75 4.42 13.23
C ASP A 76 -3.12 4.38 12.54
N GLN A 77 -3.14 4.33 11.20
CA GLN A 77 -4.30 3.79 10.49
C GLN A 77 -4.13 2.29 10.29
N GLY A 78 -3.56 1.61 11.29
CA GLY A 78 -3.87 0.21 11.53
C GLY A 78 -5.34 0.08 11.29
N ALA A 79 -5.71 -0.69 10.27
CA ALA A 79 -7.10 -0.94 9.93
C ALA A 79 -7.76 -1.18 11.29
N THR A 80 -8.62 -0.26 11.71
CA THR A 80 -9.48 -0.48 12.85
C THR A 80 -10.43 -1.51 12.32
N ILE A 81 -9.95 -2.76 12.23
CA ILE A 81 -10.74 -3.91 11.92
C ILE A 81 -11.63 -3.97 13.15
N SER A 82 -12.76 -3.28 13.06
CA SER A 82 -13.72 -3.24 14.15
C SER A 82 -14.00 -4.70 14.48
N ARG A 83 -14.15 -4.99 15.77
CA ARG A 83 -14.59 -6.31 16.22
C ARG A 83 -15.81 -6.76 15.40
N ASP A 84 -16.69 -5.82 15.05
CA ASP A 84 -17.87 -6.05 14.21
C ASP A 84 -17.51 -6.51 12.79
N ALA A 85 -16.46 -5.97 12.18
CA ALA A 85 -16.03 -6.36 10.84
C ALA A 85 -15.48 -7.80 10.81
N ILE A 86 -14.73 -8.20 11.85
CA ILE A 86 -14.27 -9.58 12.02
C ILE A 86 -15.43 -10.51 12.30
N GLU A 87 -16.32 -10.12 13.21
CA GLU A 87 -17.49 -10.90 13.59
C GLU A 87 -18.41 -11.16 12.39
N ASN A 88 -18.70 -10.13 11.60
CA ASN A 88 -19.51 -10.25 10.38
C ASN A 88 -18.85 -11.17 9.33
N ASN A 89 -17.53 -11.09 9.18
CA ASN A 89 -16.81 -11.95 8.25
C ASN A 89 -16.86 -13.42 8.68
N LEU A 90 -16.57 -13.70 9.96
CA LEU A 90 -16.65 -15.06 10.53
C LEU A 90 -18.07 -15.62 10.49
N TYR A 91 -19.06 -14.78 10.80
CA TYR A 91 -20.47 -15.15 10.72
C TYR A 91 -20.87 -15.54 9.29
N SER A 92 -20.52 -14.72 8.31
CA SER A 92 -20.80 -14.99 6.88
C SER A 92 -20.14 -16.28 6.40
N GLN A 93 -18.90 -16.54 6.81
CA GLN A 93 -18.20 -17.79 6.48
C GLN A 93 -18.93 -19.02 7.06
N ARG A 94 -19.34 -18.96 8.33
CA ARG A 94 -20.10 -20.05 8.98
C ARG A 94 -21.44 -20.28 8.30
N LEU A 95 -22.17 -19.21 8.00
CA LEU A 95 -23.46 -19.28 7.31
C LEU A 95 -23.32 -19.93 5.92
N ALA A 96 -22.28 -19.56 5.15
CA ALA A 96 -22.04 -20.16 3.84
C ALA A 96 -21.76 -21.67 3.92
N ILE A 97 -21.02 -22.13 4.93
CA ILE A 97 -20.76 -23.55 5.16
C ILE A 97 -22.05 -24.30 5.49
N MET A 98 -22.86 -23.75 6.40
CA MET A 98 -24.15 -24.32 6.79
C MET A 98 -25.13 -24.39 5.62
N ALA A 99 -25.27 -23.31 4.86
CA ALA A 99 -26.14 -23.25 3.69
C ALA A 99 -25.75 -24.30 2.63
N ARG A 100 -24.46 -24.43 2.32
CA ARG A 100 -23.97 -25.45 1.39
C ARG A 100 -24.23 -26.87 1.90
N ARG A 101 -24.06 -27.12 3.20
CA ARG A 101 -24.38 -28.41 3.81
C ARG A 101 -25.86 -28.71 3.67
N HIS A 102 -26.73 -27.76 3.99
CA HIS A 102 -28.17 -27.92 3.90
C HIS A 102 -28.63 -28.22 2.47
N LEU A 103 -28.11 -27.51 1.47
CA LEU A 103 -28.41 -27.80 0.06
C LEU A 103 -27.95 -29.19 -0.37
N ARG A 104 -26.81 -29.68 0.15
CA ARG A 104 -26.37 -31.06 -0.11
C ARG A 104 -27.30 -32.09 0.50
N GLU A 105 -27.78 -31.85 1.72
CA GLU A 105 -28.74 -32.72 2.39
C GLU A 105 -30.06 -32.76 1.61
N LEU A 106 -30.63 -31.60 1.25
CA LEU A 106 -31.84 -31.51 0.41
C LEU A 106 -31.69 -32.25 -0.91
N ARG A 107 -30.54 -32.11 -1.60
CA ARG A 107 -30.28 -32.81 -2.87
C ARG A 107 -30.20 -34.33 -2.70
N ARG A 108 -29.69 -34.81 -1.56
CA ARG A 108 -29.61 -36.24 -1.25
C ARG A 108 -31.00 -36.81 -0.92
N ASP A 109 -31.81 -36.06 -0.20
CA ASP A 109 -33.15 -36.50 0.21
C ASP A 109 -34.18 -36.34 -0.92
N SER A 110 -33.93 -35.45 -1.88
CA SER A 110 -34.75 -35.34 -3.09
C SER A 110 -34.44 -36.44 -4.09
N ILE A 111 -35.46 -37.17 -4.53
CA ILE A 111 -35.36 -38.03 -5.72
C ILE A 111 -35.52 -37.11 -6.95
N VAL A 112 -34.46 -36.97 -7.74
CA VAL A 112 -34.47 -36.16 -8.98
C VAL A 112 -34.39 -37.10 -10.17
N GLU A 113 -35.48 -37.18 -10.93
CA GLU A 113 -35.55 -37.93 -12.19
C GLU A 113 -35.33 -36.94 -13.36
N TYR A 114 -34.28 -37.17 -14.16
CA TYR A 114 -34.08 -36.45 -15.41
C TYR A 114 -34.70 -37.28 -16.54
N ARG A 115 -35.73 -36.75 -17.19
CA ARG A 115 -36.35 -37.35 -18.38
C ARG A 115 -35.71 -36.80 -19.65
#